data_AF-A0A150AQ01-F1
#
_entry.id   AF-A0A150AQ01-F1
#
_cell.length_a   1.000
_cell.length_b   1.000
_cell.length_c   1.000
_cell.angle_alpha   90.00
_cell.angle_beta   90.00
_cell.angle_gamma   90.00
#
_symmetry.space_group_name_H-M   'P 1'
#
loop_
_entity.id
_entity.type
_entity.pdbx_description
1 polymer ?
#
loop_
_entity_poly.entity_id
_entity_poly.type
_entity_poly.pdbx_seq_one_letter_code
_entity_poly.pdbx_strand_id
1 'polypeptide(L)'
;MNYKNLIIVVVLAIWGCEEPIRLDLPSGEPSTIIDANISESNVVSRVVLSKSLGFNDTIDFPPIENASVVLQHTKSETSFSFNYVNTLSVGAVYEAQNEVQLITNDFYFFSVYLPGSIEDPDTLYQATMKMPTKVPVDGIGFRKLDNEVDQHVLRIFFTDPEGERNFYSWRVSQKINGEFVILSTTKVPLYTDQGIDGKSVFVEFSGKNFSLNDTLQVHFKSLTRDAYDYYRSLNNLIDVSGTNTSADNPRSNFVSSAGDRSFGYYSLEGVDDTEIFAVIDSL
;
A
#
# COMPACT_ATOMS: atom_id res chain seq x y z
N MET A 1 -1.41 -28.82 -57.61
CA MET A 1 -1.08 -27.52 -56.99
C MET A 1 0.10 -27.77 -56.05
N ASN A 2 1.27 -27.21 -56.34
CA ASN A 2 2.50 -27.51 -55.59
C ASN A 2 2.35 -27.08 -54.13
N TYR A 3 2.71 -27.95 -53.19
CA TYR A 3 2.72 -27.69 -51.74
C TYR A 3 3.44 -26.39 -51.36
N LYS A 4 4.43 -25.96 -52.16
CA LYS A 4 5.10 -24.65 -52.05
C LYS A 4 4.16 -23.44 -52.18
N ASN A 5 3.13 -23.51 -53.03
CA ASN A 5 2.17 -22.42 -53.20
C ASN A 5 1.14 -22.38 -52.06
N LEU A 6 0.85 -23.53 -51.43
CA LEU A 6 -0.04 -23.59 -50.27
C LEU A 6 0.61 -22.97 -49.02
N ILE A 7 1.92 -23.18 -48.84
CA ILE A 7 2.70 -22.62 -47.72
C ILE A 7 2.75 -21.08 -47.79
N ILE A 8 2.88 -20.51 -48.99
CA ILE A 8 2.93 -19.04 -49.18
C ILE A 8 1.58 -18.38 -48.82
N VAL A 9 0.46 -19.03 -49.13
CA VAL A 9 -0.88 -18.52 -48.79
C VAL A 9 -1.14 -18.60 -47.28
N VAL A 10 -0.67 -19.65 -46.61
CA VAL A 10 -0.81 -19.80 -45.16
C VAL A 10 0.05 -18.78 -44.40
N VAL A 11 1.26 -18.46 -44.87
CA VAL A 11 2.15 -17.46 -44.24
C VAL A 11 1.62 -16.02 -44.38
N LEU A 12 0.83 -15.71 -45.42
CA LEU A 12 0.19 -14.41 -45.57
C LEU A 12 -1.05 -14.23 -44.68
N ALA A 13 -1.70 -15.33 -44.25
CA ALA A 13 -2.90 -15.28 -43.40
C ALA A 13 -2.59 -15.04 -41.91
N ILE A 14 -1.32 -15.20 -41.48
CA ILE A 14 -0.87 -14.94 -40.11
C ILE A 14 -0.27 -13.54 -39.90
N TRP A 15 -0.17 -12.72 -40.95
CA TRP A 15 0.08 -11.28 -40.84
C TRP A 15 -1.23 -10.52 -40.62
N GLY A 16 -1.93 -10.86 -39.54
CA GLY A 16 -2.95 -9.97 -38.99
C GLY A 16 -2.25 -8.87 -38.21
N CYS A 17 -2.13 -7.68 -38.79
CA CYS A 17 -1.88 -6.49 -37.99
C CYS A 17 -3.10 -6.29 -37.08
N GLU A 18 -3.02 -6.67 -35.82
CA GLU A 18 -3.97 -6.18 -34.82
C GLU A 18 -3.73 -4.67 -34.71
N GLU A 19 -4.61 -3.88 -35.33
CA GLU A 19 -4.62 -2.45 -35.13
C GLU A 19 -5.10 -2.21 -33.69
N PRO A 20 -4.25 -1.66 -32.80
CA PRO A 20 -4.67 -1.42 -31.43
C PRO A 20 -5.85 -0.45 -31.47
N ILE A 21 -6.99 -0.88 -30.94
CA ILE A 21 -8.20 -0.05 -30.86
C ILE A 21 -7.88 1.10 -29.91
N ARG A 22 -7.45 2.24 -30.47
CA ARG A 22 -7.33 3.49 -29.72
C ARG A 22 -8.72 4.06 -29.54
N LEU A 23 -9.25 3.89 -28.33
CA LEU A 23 -10.49 4.56 -27.96
C LEU A 23 -10.18 6.04 -27.75
N ASP A 24 -10.79 6.89 -28.56
CA ASP A 24 -10.79 8.34 -28.40
C ASP A 24 -11.81 8.70 -27.30
N LEU A 25 -11.46 8.36 -26.06
CA LEU A 25 -12.18 8.82 -24.88
C LEU A 25 -11.70 10.24 -24.57
N PRO A 26 -12.59 11.18 -24.22
CA PRO A 26 -12.15 12.46 -23.71
C PRO A 26 -11.22 12.21 -22.52
N SER A 27 -9.97 12.62 -22.66
CA SER A 27 -9.01 12.67 -21.55
C SER A 27 -9.58 13.62 -20.51
N GLY A 28 -10.26 13.08 -19.49
CA GLY A 28 -10.58 13.85 -18.30
C GLY A 28 -9.28 14.42 -17.71
N GLU A 29 -9.38 15.54 -16.98
CA GLU A 29 -8.23 16.08 -16.29
C GLU A 29 -7.67 15.05 -15.29
N PRO A 30 -6.35 14.79 -15.30
CA PRO A 30 -5.74 13.85 -14.37
C PRO A 30 -6.04 14.21 -12.92
N SER A 31 -6.62 13.26 -12.18
CA SER A 31 -6.95 13.44 -10.77
C SER A 31 -5.71 13.30 -9.90
N THR A 32 -5.62 14.09 -8.83
CA THR A 32 -4.56 13.96 -7.83
C THR A 32 -4.75 12.66 -7.03
N ILE A 33 -3.65 11.92 -6.84
CA ILE A 33 -3.58 10.72 -6.01
C ILE A 33 -2.62 11.02 -4.84
N ILE A 34 -3.12 10.86 -3.61
CA ILE A 34 -2.35 11.02 -2.38
C ILE A 34 -2.38 9.70 -1.62
N ASP A 35 -1.30 8.92 -1.70
CA ASP A 35 -1.15 7.65 -0.97
C ASP A 35 -0.19 7.86 0.20
N ALA A 36 -0.75 8.01 1.40
CA ALA A 36 0.02 8.32 2.60
C ALA A 36 -0.31 7.33 3.71
N ASN A 37 0.59 6.38 3.98
CA ASN A 37 0.56 5.60 5.22
C ASN A 37 1.69 6.11 6.11
N ILE A 38 1.34 6.68 7.26
CA ILE A 38 2.34 7.24 8.17
C ILE A 38 2.35 6.44 9.46
N SER A 39 3.56 6.10 9.91
CA SER A 39 3.81 5.39 11.16
C SER A 39 5.16 5.82 11.73
N GLU A 40 5.45 5.36 12.94
CA GLU A 40 6.78 5.53 13.55
C GLU A 40 7.84 4.59 12.93
N SER A 41 7.42 3.62 12.11
CA SER A 41 8.34 2.75 11.37
C SER A 41 8.90 3.48 10.14
N ASN A 42 10.23 3.61 10.08
CA ASN A 42 10.94 4.13 8.91
C ASN A 42 10.96 3.17 7.72
N VAL A 43 10.56 1.91 7.89
CA VAL A 43 10.54 0.91 6.82
C VAL A 43 9.23 0.96 6.05
N VAL A 44 8.10 1.01 6.77
CA VAL A 44 6.78 0.91 6.14
C VAL A 44 6.04 2.24 6.02
N SER A 45 6.48 3.32 6.67
CA SER A 45 5.91 4.66 6.46
C SER A 45 6.24 5.17 5.05
N ARG A 46 5.23 5.66 4.33
CA ARG A 46 5.35 6.08 2.93
C ARG A 46 4.34 7.16 2.59
N VAL A 47 4.81 8.20 1.91
CA VAL A 47 3.96 9.21 1.26
C VAL A 47 4.32 9.27 -0.21
N VAL A 48 3.35 9.03 -1.08
CA VAL A 48 3.53 9.11 -2.54
C VAL A 48 2.44 9.95 -3.18
N LEU A 49 2.88 10.90 -4.00
CA LEU A 49 2.01 11.84 -4.72
C LEU A 49 2.15 11.64 -6.22
N SER A 50 1.01 11.51 -6.90
CA SER A 50 0.98 11.36 -8.35
C SER A 50 -0.33 11.88 -8.96
N LYS A 51 -0.35 11.98 -10.29
CA LYS A 51 -1.57 12.17 -11.08
C LYS A 51 -2.05 10.82 -11.61
N SER A 52 -3.36 10.68 -11.80
CA SER A 52 -3.95 9.51 -12.43
C SER A 52 -3.52 9.38 -13.89
N LEU A 53 -3.36 8.15 -14.35
CA LEU A 53 -3.09 7.83 -15.75
C LEU A 53 -4.33 8.05 -16.61
N GLY A 54 -4.12 8.50 -17.86
CA GLY A 54 -5.12 8.42 -18.90
C GLY A 54 -5.38 6.96 -19.30
N PHE A 55 -6.52 6.70 -19.94
CA PHE A 55 -6.92 5.33 -20.32
C PHE A 55 -5.90 4.61 -21.22
N ASN A 56 -5.17 5.37 -22.03
CA ASN A 56 -4.20 4.85 -22.99
C ASN A 56 -2.74 4.90 -22.48
N ASP A 57 -2.50 5.39 -21.26
CA ASP A 57 -1.17 5.49 -20.68
C ASP A 57 -0.79 4.17 -20.00
N THR A 58 0.43 3.68 -20.22
CA THR A 58 0.74 2.26 -19.94
C THR A 58 1.92 1.99 -19.02
N ILE A 59 2.62 2.99 -18.47
CA ILE A 59 3.90 2.68 -17.79
C ILE A 59 4.05 3.31 -16.40
N ASP A 60 4.05 4.65 -16.23
CA ASP A 60 4.36 5.26 -14.92
C ASP A 60 3.38 6.38 -14.56
N PHE A 61 2.94 6.41 -13.29
CA PHE A 61 2.08 7.48 -12.77
C PHE A 61 2.84 8.82 -12.74
N PRO A 62 2.33 9.90 -13.37
CA PRO A 62 3.02 11.18 -13.39
C PRO A 62 3.27 11.70 -11.96
N PRO A 63 4.52 12.00 -11.57
CA PRO A 63 4.87 12.40 -10.21
C PRO A 63 4.41 13.85 -9.92
N ILE A 64 4.08 14.12 -8.65
CA ILE A 64 3.87 15.49 -8.14
C ILE A 64 5.03 15.82 -7.20
N GLU A 65 6.04 16.53 -7.70
CA GLU A 65 7.33 16.72 -6.99
C GLU A 65 7.40 18.04 -6.19
N ASN A 66 6.50 18.99 -6.46
CA ASN A 66 6.51 20.34 -5.90
C ASN A 66 5.46 20.57 -4.80
N ALA A 67 5.09 19.53 -4.05
CA ALA A 67 4.16 19.66 -2.93
C ALA A 67 4.84 20.09 -1.62
N SER A 68 4.10 20.81 -0.77
CA SER A 68 4.42 20.96 0.65
C SER A 68 3.56 19.99 1.46
N VAL A 69 4.22 19.06 2.16
CA VAL A 69 3.59 17.96 2.87
C VAL A 69 3.91 18.05 4.36
N VAL A 70 2.88 18.15 5.20
CA VAL A 70 3.04 18.33 6.65
C VAL A 70 2.04 17.46 7.41
N LEU A 71 2.55 16.78 8.44
CA LEU A 71 1.77 16.15 9.48
C LEU A 71 1.86 16.97 10.76
N GLN A 72 0.74 17.40 11.34
CA GLN A 72 0.70 18.22 12.54
C GLN A 72 -0.14 17.55 13.63
N HIS A 73 0.37 17.56 14.86
CA HIS A 73 -0.41 17.13 16.01
C HIS A 73 -1.54 18.13 16.30
N THR A 74 -2.77 17.66 16.52
CA THR A 74 -3.94 18.56 16.62
C THR A 74 -4.01 19.40 17.89
N LYS A 75 -3.22 19.07 18.93
CA LYS A 75 -3.27 19.74 20.24
C LYS A 75 -1.94 20.36 20.68
N SER A 76 -0.89 20.28 19.86
CA SER A 76 0.42 20.86 20.16
C SER A 76 1.04 21.49 18.91
N GLU A 77 2.16 22.19 19.08
CA GLU A 77 2.93 22.75 17.97
C GLU A 77 3.80 21.71 17.25
N THR A 78 3.74 20.43 17.66
CA THR A 78 4.53 19.35 17.06
C THR A 78 4.09 19.12 15.61
N SER A 79 5.05 19.22 14.68
CA SER A 79 4.82 18.97 13.26
C SER A 79 6.00 18.24 12.62
N PHE A 80 5.70 17.40 11.63
CA PHE A 80 6.65 16.67 10.82
C PHE A 80 6.45 17.05 9.35
N SER A 81 7.48 17.63 8.75
CA SER A 81 7.49 17.95 7.32
C SER A 81 8.05 16.78 6.52
N PHE A 82 7.53 16.57 5.32
CA PHE A 82 8.00 15.55 4.39
C PHE A 82 8.59 16.22 3.16
N ASN A 83 9.77 15.77 2.75
CA ASN A 83 10.50 16.27 1.60
C ASN A 83 10.47 15.25 0.47
N TYR A 84 10.36 15.76 -0.76
CA TYR A 84 10.59 14.97 -1.95
C TYR A 84 12.01 14.35 -1.91
N VAL A 85 12.09 13.05 -2.18
CA VAL A 85 13.36 12.30 -2.18
C VAL A 85 13.68 11.71 -3.55
N ASN A 86 12.72 11.08 -4.21
CA ASN A 86 12.88 10.48 -5.54
C ASN A 86 11.52 10.23 -6.21
N THR A 87 11.58 9.86 -7.49
CA THR A 87 10.42 9.42 -8.26
C THR A 87 10.54 7.93 -8.58
N LEU A 88 9.45 7.20 -8.34
CA LEU A 88 9.28 5.79 -8.70
C LEU A 88 8.14 5.67 -9.73
N SER A 89 7.91 4.48 -10.29
CA SER A 89 6.81 4.21 -11.24
C SER A 89 5.41 4.53 -10.69
N VAL A 90 5.30 4.62 -9.37
CA VAL A 90 4.07 4.90 -8.61
C VAL A 90 3.87 6.38 -8.28
N GLY A 91 4.86 7.24 -8.53
CA GLY A 91 4.81 8.67 -8.26
C GLY A 91 6.03 9.23 -7.54
N ALA A 92 5.91 10.49 -7.10
CA ALA A 92 6.91 11.17 -6.28
C ALA A 92 6.84 10.68 -4.84
N VAL A 93 7.98 10.25 -4.29
CA VAL A 93 8.11 9.78 -2.91
C VAL A 93 8.53 10.94 -2.01
N TYR A 94 7.87 11.04 -0.87
CA TYR A 94 8.13 12.00 0.18
C TYR A 94 8.49 11.26 1.47
N GLU A 95 9.59 11.67 2.11
CA GLU A 95 10.06 11.11 3.37
C GLU A 95 10.09 12.19 4.45
N ALA A 96 9.82 11.80 5.70
CA ALA A 96 9.85 12.71 6.83
C ALA A 96 11.28 13.23 7.04
N GLN A 97 11.42 14.54 7.26
CA GLN A 97 12.73 15.17 7.49
C GLN A 97 13.39 14.73 8.80
N ASN A 98 12.58 14.32 9.78
CA ASN A 98 13.00 13.89 11.10
C ASN A 98 12.19 12.64 11.48
N GLU A 99 12.66 11.93 12.51
CA GLU A 99 11.93 10.81 13.10
C GLU A 99 10.50 11.26 13.50
N VAL A 100 9.50 10.53 13.01
CA VAL A 100 8.09 10.79 13.29
C VAL A 100 7.74 10.11 14.61
N GLN A 101 7.32 10.90 15.59
CA GLN A 101 6.92 10.43 16.92
C GLN A 101 5.42 10.67 17.12
N LEU A 102 4.65 9.60 17.31
CA LEU A 102 3.20 9.64 17.34
C LEU A 102 2.67 9.19 18.71
N ILE A 103 1.76 9.98 19.27
CA ILE A 103 1.13 9.67 20.54
C ILE A 103 -0.11 8.82 20.25
N THR A 104 -0.12 7.61 20.80
CA THR A 104 -1.27 6.71 20.74
C THR A 104 -2.54 7.43 21.21
N ASN A 105 -3.63 7.20 20.51
CA ASN A 105 -4.95 7.79 20.74
C ASN A 105 -5.10 9.30 20.49
N ASP A 106 -4.03 10.02 20.13
CA ASP A 106 -4.13 11.40 19.69
C ASP A 106 -4.43 11.52 18.19
N PHE A 107 -4.85 12.72 17.78
CA PHE A 107 -5.24 13.03 16.41
C PHE A 107 -4.18 13.86 15.73
N TYR A 108 -3.95 13.56 14.46
CA TYR A 108 -3.02 14.28 13.60
C TYR A 108 -3.71 14.77 12.33
N PHE A 109 -3.34 15.98 11.94
CA PHE A 109 -3.80 16.69 10.78
C PHE A 109 -2.74 16.59 9.68
N PHE A 110 -3.08 15.96 8.57
CA PHE A 110 -2.19 15.83 7.42
C PHE A 110 -2.63 16.78 6.32
N SER A 111 -1.69 17.59 5.83
CA SER A 111 -1.90 18.59 4.79
C SER A 111 -0.94 18.38 3.63
N VAL A 112 -1.49 18.42 2.42
CA VAL A 112 -0.73 18.42 1.17
C VAL A 112 -1.14 19.67 0.39
N TYR A 113 -0.22 20.62 0.29
CA TYR A 113 -0.39 21.83 -0.51
C TYR A 113 0.30 21.65 -1.84
N LEU A 114 -0.46 21.81 -2.92
CA LEU A 114 0.01 21.81 -4.29
C LEU A 114 -0.02 23.26 -4.81
N PRO A 115 1.14 23.85 -5.12
CA PRO A 115 1.16 25.15 -5.78
C PRO A 115 0.57 25.01 -7.19
N GLY A 116 -0.33 25.93 -7.51
CA GLY A 116 -0.98 26.03 -8.81
C GLY A 116 -0.09 26.64 -9.87
N SER A 117 -0.70 26.98 -10.99
CA SER A 117 -0.09 27.67 -12.11
C SER A 117 -0.75 29.03 -12.32
N ILE A 118 -0.42 29.73 -13.41
CA ILE A 118 -1.20 30.92 -13.81
C ILE A 118 -2.64 30.52 -14.20
N GLU A 119 -2.82 29.28 -14.66
CA GLU A 119 -4.08 28.76 -15.19
C GLU A 119 -4.85 27.94 -14.14
N ASP A 120 -4.16 27.37 -13.15
CA ASP A 120 -4.71 26.52 -12.09
C ASP A 120 -4.52 27.14 -10.70
N PRO A 121 -5.56 27.20 -9.85
CA PRO A 121 -5.39 27.69 -8.49
C PRO A 121 -4.55 26.73 -7.64
N ASP A 122 -3.95 27.28 -6.58
CA ASP A 122 -3.36 26.46 -5.52
C ASP A 122 -4.42 25.52 -4.92
N THR A 123 -4.02 24.29 -4.62
CA THR A 123 -4.91 23.28 -4.06
C THR A 123 -4.37 22.73 -2.75
N LEU A 124 -5.22 22.67 -1.73
CA LEU A 124 -4.89 22.17 -0.41
C LEU A 124 -5.78 20.96 -0.09
N TYR A 125 -5.16 19.81 0.14
CA TYR A 125 -5.83 18.59 0.60
C TYR A 125 -5.54 18.37 2.08
N GLN A 126 -6.59 18.10 2.85
CA GLN A 126 -6.49 17.95 4.29
C GLN A 126 -7.28 16.74 4.78
N ALA A 127 -6.66 15.98 5.69
CA ALA A 127 -7.30 14.84 6.34
C ALA A 127 -6.87 14.79 7.80
N THR A 128 -7.73 14.23 8.66
CA THR A 128 -7.43 14.02 10.08
C THR A 128 -7.61 12.56 10.41
N MET A 129 -6.63 11.97 11.10
CA MET A 129 -6.68 10.58 11.56
C MET A 129 -6.28 10.49 13.03
N LYS A 130 -6.83 9.49 13.71
CA LYS A 130 -6.45 9.11 15.07
C LYS A 130 -5.35 8.06 15.00
N MET A 131 -4.29 8.21 15.80
CA MET A 131 -3.25 7.20 15.92
C MET A 131 -3.81 5.99 16.70
N PRO A 132 -3.88 4.78 16.09
CA PRO A 132 -4.37 3.60 16.78
C PRO A 132 -3.36 3.13 17.84
N THR A 133 -3.84 2.32 18.79
CA THR A 133 -2.96 1.61 19.73
C THR A 133 -2.20 0.53 18.99
N LYS A 134 -0.88 0.53 19.13
CA LYS A 134 -0.02 -0.52 18.60
C LYS A 134 -0.21 -1.80 19.40
N VAL A 135 -0.46 -2.91 18.71
CA VAL A 135 -0.43 -4.26 19.30
C VAL A 135 0.94 -4.90 19.02
N PRO A 136 1.67 -5.35 20.06
CA PRO A 136 2.96 -6.00 19.89
C PRO A 136 2.82 -7.41 19.30
N VAL A 137 3.87 -7.86 18.62
CA VAL A 137 4.00 -9.26 18.20
C VAL A 137 4.48 -10.08 19.40
N ASP A 138 3.71 -11.11 19.77
CA ASP A 138 4.08 -12.04 20.86
C ASP A 138 5.18 -13.00 20.42
N GLY A 139 5.21 -13.32 19.13
CA GLY A 139 6.22 -14.18 18.55
C GLY A 139 5.97 -14.45 17.07
N ILE A 140 6.96 -15.10 16.49
CA ILE A 140 6.91 -15.59 15.12
C ILE A 140 7.12 -17.09 15.15
N GLY A 141 6.59 -17.78 14.15
CA GLY A 141 6.86 -19.19 13.99
C GLY A 141 6.60 -19.61 12.55
N PHE A 142 6.90 -20.87 12.28
CA PHE A 142 6.86 -21.39 10.93
C PHE A 142 6.10 -22.70 10.88
N ARG A 143 5.25 -22.84 9.86
CA ARG A 143 4.61 -24.11 9.54
C ARG A 143 5.26 -24.69 8.29
N LYS A 144 5.87 -25.86 8.43
CA LYS A 144 6.37 -26.65 7.31
C LYS A 144 5.21 -27.10 6.41
N LEU A 145 5.41 -27.07 5.10
CA LEU A 145 4.46 -27.61 4.14
C LEU A 145 4.73 -29.11 3.92
N ASP A 146 3.70 -29.94 4.08
CA ASP A 146 3.81 -31.41 4.15
C ASP A 146 4.35 -32.06 2.86
N ASN A 147 4.43 -31.33 1.75
CA ASN A 147 4.85 -31.83 0.43
C ASN A 147 5.99 -31.04 -0.24
N GLU A 148 6.59 -30.06 0.45
CA GLU A 148 7.67 -29.25 -0.12
C GLU A 148 8.89 -29.25 0.80
N VAL A 149 10.06 -29.55 0.22
CA VAL A 149 11.32 -29.55 0.95
C VAL A 149 11.70 -28.12 1.29
N ASP A 150 11.92 -27.86 2.57
CA ASP A 150 12.39 -26.57 3.10
C ASP A 150 11.52 -25.37 2.71
N GLN A 151 10.21 -25.57 2.60
CA GLN A 151 9.24 -24.49 2.41
C GLN A 151 8.36 -24.32 3.65
N HIS A 152 8.37 -23.10 4.19
CA HIS A 152 7.71 -22.75 5.43
C HIS A 152 6.80 -21.54 5.25
N VAL A 153 5.62 -21.61 5.87
CA VAL A 153 4.69 -20.48 5.96
C VAL A 153 4.94 -19.75 7.27
N LEU A 154 5.19 -18.44 7.18
CA LEU A 154 5.36 -17.58 8.35
C LEU A 154 4.03 -17.39 9.08
N ARG A 155 4.05 -17.60 10.40
CA ARG A 155 2.99 -17.30 11.36
C ARG A 155 3.43 -16.17 12.26
N ILE A 156 2.55 -15.18 12.40
CA ILE A 156 2.75 -14.02 13.27
C ILE A 156 1.75 -14.17 14.42
N PHE A 157 2.26 -14.36 15.64
CA PHE A 157 1.46 -14.54 16.84
C PHE A 157 1.28 -13.21 17.56
N PHE A 158 0.07 -12.94 18.03
CA PHE A 158 -0.27 -11.73 18.78
C PHE A 158 -1.49 -11.99 19.66
N THR A 159 -1.66 -11.13 20.67
CA THR A 159 -2.79 -11.16 21.58
C THR A 159 -3.66 -9.94 21.34
N ASP A 160 -4.92 -10.19 20.98
CA ASP A 160 -5.90 -9.13 20.75
C ASP A 160 -6.30 -8.47 22.09
N PRO A 161 -6.22 -7.13 22.22
CA PRO A 161 -6.64 -6.42 23.42
C PRO A 161 -8.13 -6.59 23.71
N GLU A 162 -8.49 -6.90 24.95
CA GLU A 162 -9.89 -7.11 25.36
C GLU A 162 -10.71 -5.81 25.37
N GLY A 163 -11.95 -5.87 24.89
CA GLY A 163 -12.95 -4.82 25.07
C GLY A 163 -12.85 -3.65 24.09
N GLU A 164 -12.01 -3.77 23.07
CA GLU A 164 -11.86 -2.77 21.99
C GLU A 164 -11.97 -3.46 20.62
N ARG A 165 -12.54 -2.76 19.63
CA ARG A 165 -12.63 -3.30 18.28
C ARG A 165 -11.34 -3.04 17.50
N ASN A 166 -10.59 -4.09 17.19
CA ASN A 166 -9.28 -3.98 16.55
C ASN A 166 -9.25 -4.46 15.08
N PHE A 167 -8.38 -3.80 14.31
CA PHE A 167 -8.18 -4.06 12.88
C PHE A 167 -6.69 -4.15 12.59
N TYR A 168 -6.30 -5.16 11.82
CA TYR A 168 -4.90 -5.54 11.66
C TYR A 168 -4.51 -5.65 10.19
N SER A 169 -3.25 -5.35 9.92
CA SER A 169 -2.55 -5.63 8.67
C SER A 169 -1.09 -5.99 8.98
N TRP A 170 -0.35 -6.49 8.00
CA TRP A 170 1.07 -6.78 8.17
C TRP A 170 1.84 -6.64 6.87
N ARG A 171 3.13 -6.32 6.99
CA ARG A 171 4.11 -6.44 5.91
C ARG A 171 5.27 -7.31 6.38
N VAL A 172 5.97 -7.91 5.43
CA VAL A 172 7.14 -8.73 5.70
C VAL A 172 8.26 -8.21 4.81
N SER A 173 9.40 -7.92 5.41
CA SER A 173 10.62 -7.61 4.68
C SER A 173 11.52 -8.83 4.69
N GLN A 174 12.15 -9.11 3.54
CA GLN A 174 13.16 -10.17 3.41
C GLN A 174 14.49 -9.55 3.06
N LYS A 175 15.56 -10.07 3.68
CA LYS A 175 16.92 -9.69 3.31
C LYS A 175 17.29 -10.36 1.98
N ILE A 176 17.49 -9.55 0.95
CA ILE A 176 17.89 -9.98 -0.40
C ILE A 176 19.16 -9.20 -0.75
N ASN A 177 20.24 -9.89 -1.09
CA ASN A 177 21.53 -9.29 -1.43
C ASN A 177 22.10 -8.31 -0.38
N GLY A 178 21.77 -8.50 0.89
CA GLY A 178 22.26 -7.67 1.99
C GLY A 178 21.28 -6.58 2.47
N GLU A 179 20.24 -6.28 1.70
CA GLU A 179 19.26 -5.23 1.99
C GLU A 179 17.89 -5.82 2.29
N PHE A 180 17.12 -5.17 3.17
CA PHE A 180 15.74 -5.55 3.42
C PHE A 180 14.83 -4.99 2.34
N VAL A 181 14.08 -5.88 1.70
CA VAL A 181 13.08 -5.54 0.68
C VAL A 181 11.72 -5.96 1.20
N ILE A 182 10.77 -5.01 1.24
CA ILE A 182 9.37 -5.32 1.55
C ILE A 182 8.82 -6.25 0.46
N LEU A 183 8.29 -7.40 0.88
CA LEU A 183 7.68 -8.36 -0.01
C LEU A 183 6.33 -7.83 -0.50
N SER A 184 6.20 -7.74 -1.83
CA SER A 184 4.94 -7.35 -2.46
C SER A 184 3.90 -8.46 -2.32
N THR A 185 2.68 -8.06 -1.96
CA THR A 185 1.51 -8.94 -1.93
C THR A 185 0.47 -8.39 -2.91
N THR A 186 -0.22 -9.28 -3.64
CA THR A 186 -1.27 -8.87 -4.58
C THR A 186 -2.38 -8.08 -3.89
N LYS A 187 -2.65 -8.36 -2.62
CA LYS A 187 -3.65 -7.68 -1.78
C LYS A 187 -3.01 -7.19 -0.49
N VAL A 188 -3.62 -6.17 0.13
CA VAL A 188 -3.28 -5.79 1.49
C VAL A 188 -3.77 -6.91 2.42
N PRO A 189 -2.90 -7.58 3.21
CA PRO A 189 -3.37 -8.55 4.19
C PRO A 189 -4.16 -7.81 5.27
N LEU A 190 -5.34 -8.33 5.60
CA LEU A 190 -6.27 -7.69 6.52
C LEU A 190 -6.85 -8.74 7.46
N TYR A 191 -6.96 -8.38 8.73
CA TYR A 191 -7.58 -9.23 9.74
C TYR A 191 -8.35 -8.38 10.76
N THR A 192 -9.34 -8.98 11.42
CA THR A 192 -10.13 -8.30 12.46
C THR A 192 -10.27 -9.21 13.65
N ASP A 193 -10.45 -8.62 14.81
CA ASP A 193 -10.69 -9.30 16.09
C ASP A 193 -12.06 -10.04 16.21
N GLN A 194 -12.82 -10.22 15.13
CA GLN A 194 -14.13 -10.86 15.20
C GLN A 194 -14.01 -12.30 15.71
N GLY A 195 -14.51 -12.55 16.93
CA GLY A 195 -14.49 -13.86 17.58
C GLY A 195 -13.20 -14.17 18.36
N ILE A 196 -12.27 -13.22 18.45
CA ILE A 196 -10.97 -13.39 19.09
C ILE A 196 -10.63 -12.34 20.16
N ASP A 197 -11.60 -11.52 20.56
CA ASP A 197 -11.50 -10.54 21.67
C ASP A 197 -10.80 -11.14 22.91
N GLY A 198 -9.66 -10.54 23.30
CA GLY A 198 -8.85 -10.98 24.44
C GLY A 198 -8.05 -12.28 24.24
N LYS A 199 -7.97 -12.83 23.01
CA LYS A 199 -7.32 -14.13 22.74
C LYS A 199 -5.99 -13.98 22.01
N SER A 200 -5.05 -14.85 22.35
CA SER A 200 -3.83 -15.08 21.57
C SER A 200 -4.15 -15.91 20.33
N VAL A 201 -3.76 -15.40 19.16
CA VAL A 201 -4.01 -16.01 17.85
C VAL A 201 -2.79 -15.87 16.96
N PHE A 202 -2.89 -16.32 15.71
CA PHE A 202 -1.89 -16.03 14.68
C PHE A 202 -2.53 -15.72 13.34
N VAL A 203 -1.79 -14.98 12.51
CA VAL A 203 -2.06 -14.83 11.07
C VAL A 203 -0.92 -15.42 10.27
N GLU A 204 -1.21 -15.87 9.05
CA GLU A 204 -0.22 -16.43 8.13
C GLU A 204 0.12 -15.42 7.02
N PHE A 205 1.40 -15.30 6.67
CA PHE A 205 1.80 -14.58 5.46
C PHE A 205 1.72 -15.53 4.26
N SER A 206 0.65 -15.41 3.47
CA SER A 206 0.38 -16.30 2.32
C SER A 206 1.00 -15.81 1.01
N GLY A 207 1.75 -14.69 1.01
CA GLY A 207 2.30 -14.09 -0.21
C GLY A 207 3.52 -14.83 -0.78
N LYS A 208 4.22 -15.59 0.06
CA LYS A 208 5.45 -16.31 -0.29
C LYS A 208 5.76 -17.39 0.75
N ASN A 209 6.34 -18.49 0.31
CA ASN A 209 6.93 -19.51 1.18
C ASN A 209 8.41 -19.20 1.43
N PHE A 210 8.90 -19.53 2.62
CA PHE A 210 10.25 -19.21 3.07
C PHE A 210 11.12 -20.44 3.25
N SER A 211 12.40 -20.29 2.94
CA SER A 211 13.42 -21.30 3.13
C SER A 211 14.21 -21.06 4.41
N LEU A 212 14.88 -22.10 4.94
CA LEU A 212 15.59 -22.06 6.22
C LEU A 212 16.65 -20.96 6.33
N ASN A 213 17.20 -20.52 5.20
CA ASN A 213 18.24 -19.49 5.13
C ASN A 213 17.69 -18.07 4.92
N ASP A 214 16.38 -17.90 4.81
CA ASP A 214 15.77 -16.58 4.66
C ASP A 214 15.90 -15.80 5.98
N THR A 215 16.19 -14.51 5.86
CA THR A 215 16.20 -13.57 6.98
C THR A 215 15.08 -12.57 6.79
N LEU A 216 14.25 -12.39 7.81
CA LEU A 216 12.98 -11.70 7.72
C LEU A 216 12.83 -10.66 8.84
N GLN A 217 11.95 -9.70 8.60
CA GLN A 217 11.41 -8.79 9.60
C GLN A 217 9.91 -8.64 9.35
N VAL A 218 9.12 -8.64 10.43
CA VAL A 218 7.66 -8.43 10.36
C VAL A 218 7.35 -7.02 10.81
N HIS A 219 6.43 -6.39 10.09
CA HIS A 219 5.87 -5.09 10.42
C HIS A 219 4.38 -5.31 10.69
N PHE A 220 4.01 -5.55 11.94
CA PHE A 220 2.62 -5.83 12.33
C PHE A 220 1.89 -4.51 12.59
N LYS A 221 0.78 -4.30 11.89
CA LYS A 221 0.10 -3.00 11.81
C LYS A 221 -1.25 -3.05 12.49
N SER A 222 -1.48 -2.11 13.38
CA SER A 222 -2.78 -1.78 13.96
C SER A 222 -3.39 -0.62 13.17
N LEU A 223 -4.65 -0.76 12.78
CA LEU A 223 -5.38 0.17 11.92
C LEU A 223 -6.60 0.73 12.64
N THR A 224 -7.03 1.93 12.26
CA THR A 224 -8.39 2.38 12.54
C THR A 224 -9.40 1.65 11.63
N ARG A 225 -10.68 1.64 12.02
CA ARG A 225 -11.75 1.08 11.19
C ARG A 225 -11.78 1.69 9.79
N ASP A 226 -11.65 3.01 9.69
CA ASP A 226 -11.78 3.72 8.42
C ASP A 226 -10.63 3.36 7.46
N ALA A 227 -9.40 3.23 7.98
CA ALA A 227 -8.25 2.75 7.20
C ALA A 227 -8.44 1.29 6.76
N TYR A 228 -8.93 0.42 7.65
CA TYR A 228 -9.25 -0.97 7.31
C TYR A 228 -10.31 -1.05 6.21
N ASP A 229 -11.39 -0.28 6.31
CA ASP A 229 -12.48 -0.27 5.34
C ASP A 229 -12.00 0.26 3.97
N TYR A 230 -11.09 1.24 3.94
CA TYR A 230 -10.41 1.68 2.72
C TYR A 230 -9.61 0.54 2.07
N TYR A 231 -8.73 -0.13 2.82
CA TYR A 231 -7.92 -1.24 2.27
C TYR A 231 -8.78 -2.44 1.86
N ARG A 232 -9.88 -2.73 2.58
CA ARG A 232 -10.84 -3.75 2.17
C ARG A 232 -11.47 -3.39 0.82
N SER A 233 -11.85 -2.14 0.64
CA SER A 233 -12.42 -1.65 -0.62
C SER A 233 -11.41 -1.74 -1.77
N LEU A 234 -10.12 -1.45 -1.48
CA LEU A 234 -9.03 -1.61 -2.45
C LEU A 234 -8.85 -3.08 -2.85
N ASN A 235 -8.86 -4.00 -1.88
CA ASN A 235 -8.80 -5.43 -2.15
C ASN A 235 -9.98 -5.92 -3.00
N ASN A 236 -11.19 -5.41 -2.74
CA ASN A 236 -12.36 -5.75 -3.55
C ASN A 236 -12.20 -5.28 -5.00
N LEU A 237 -11.60 -4.11 -5.22
CA LEU A 237 -11.31 -3.60 -6.57
C LEU A 237 -10.30 -4.52 -7.30
N ILE A 238 -9.29 -5.00 -6.58
CA ILE A 238 -8.31 -5.96 -7.11
C ILE A 238 -8.98 -7.29 -7.46
N ASP A 239 -9.94 -7.75 -6.65
CA ASP A 239 -10.67 -9.00 -6.87
C ASP A 239 -11.55 -9.01 -8.12
N VAL A 240 -12.16 -7.87 -8.44
CA VAL A 240 -13.01 -7.75 -9.62
C VAL A 240 -12.25 -7.32 -10.86
N SER A 241 -10.96 -6.97 -10.73
CA SER A 241 -10.11 -6.58 -11.85
C SER A 241 -10.01 -7.71 -12.89
N GLY A 242 -10.28 -7.40 -14.15
CA GLY A 242 -10.32 -8.40 -15.24
C GLY A 242 -11.60 -9.24 -15.28
N THR A 243 -12.61 -8.92 -14.47
CA THR A 243 -13.93 -9.57 -14.50
C THR A 243 -14.99 -8.63 -15.12
N ASN A 244 -16.18 -9.16 -15.41
CA ASN A 244 -17.35 -8.34 -15.82
C ASN A 244 -18.09 -7.70 -14.63
N THR A 245 -17.54 -7.78 -13.43
CA THR A 245 -18.13 -7.18 -12.23
C THR A 245 -17.43 -5.87 -11.90
N SER A 246 -18.17 -4.89 -11.39
CA SER A 246 -17.64 -3.59 -10.98
C SER A 246 -17.61 -3.48 -9.46
N ALA A 247 -16.56 -2.88 -8.92
CA ALA A 247 -16.48 -2.43 -7.55
C ALA A 247 -16.32 -0.90 -7.53
N ASP A 248 -16.86 -0.26 -6.50
CA ASP A 248 -16.68 1.18 -6.31
C ASP A 248 -15.24 1.50 -5.93
N ASN A 249 -14.73 2.64 -6.41
CA ASN A 249 -13.44 3.14 -5.97
C ASN A 249 -13.46 3.42 -4.45
N PRO A 250 -12.42 3.02 -3.71
CA PRO A 250 -12.28 3.35 -2.30
C PRO A 250 -12.39 4.87 -2.09
N ARG A 251 -13.16 5.28 -1.08
CA ARG A 251 -13.34 6.70 -0.78
C ARG A 251 -12.09 7.26 -0.11
N SER A 252 -11.59 8.36 -0.65
CA SER A 252 -10.55 9.16 -0.01
C SER A 252 -11.08 9.83 1.26
N ASN A 253 -10.20 10.06 2.25
CA ASN A 253 -10.49 10.83 3.46
C ASN A 253 -10.06 12.30 3.39
N PHE A 254 -9.54 12.75 2.24
CA PHE A 254 -9.14 14.14 2.03
C PHE A 254 -10.33 15.04 1.71
N VAL A 255 -10.30 16.23 2.29
CA VAL A 255 -11.11 17.37 1.89
C VAL A 255 -10.20 18.32 1.13
N SER A 256 -10.62 18.73 -0.08
CA SER A 256 -9.88 19.67 -0.93
C SER A 256 -10.47 21.07 -0.88
N SER A 257 -9.62 22.09 -0.94
CA SER A 257 -10.01 23.50 -1.13
C SER A 257 -10.61 23.79 -2.50
N ALA A 258 -10.27 23.02 -3.54
CA ALA A 258 -10.73 23.23 -4.91
C ALA A 258 -12.03 22.46 -5.24
N GLY A 259 -12.56 21.68 -4.29
CA GLY A 259 -13.76 20.85 -4.48
C GLY A 259 -13.55 19.60 -5.33
N ASP A 260 -12.34 19.39 -5.85
CA ASP A 260 -11.94 18.13 -6.49
C ASP A 260 -11.81 17.02 -5.45
N ARG A 261 -12.12 15.79 -5.87
CA ARG A 261 -11.89 14.59 -5.04
C ARG A 261 -10.55 14.02 -5.42
N SER A 262 -9.60 14.01 -4.50
CA SER A 262 -8.39 13.19 -4.66
C SER A 262 -8.75 11.71 -4.59
N PHE A 263 -7.95 10.89 -5.27
CA PHE A 263 -7.86 9.46 -4.97
C PHE A 263 -6.75 9.21 -3.94
N GLY A 264 -6.70 8.00 -3.42
CA GLY A 264 -5.77 7.64 -2.35
C GLY A 264 -6.32 7.99 -0.96
N TYR A 265 -5.51 7.78 0.05
CA TYR A 265 -5.92 7.82 1.45
C TYR A 265 -4.75 8.18 2.35
N TYR A 266 -5.05 8.90 3.42
CA TYR A 266 -4.14 9.13 4.53
C TYR A 266 -4.46 8.18 5.69
N SER A 267 -3.56 7.27 6.02
CA SER A 267 -3.64 6.41 7.20
C SER A 267 -2.56 6.75 8.24
N LEU A 268 -2.94 6.64 9.52
CA LEU A 268 -2.00 6.48 10.63
C LEU A 268 -2.04 5.02 11.07
N GLU A 269 -0.86 4.42 11.19
CA GLU A 269 -0.71 3.00 11.49
C GLU A 269 0.19 2.82 12.71
N GLY A 270 -0.30 2.08 13.71
CA GLY A 270 0.52 1.64 14.84
C GLY A 270 1.31 0.43 14.40
N VAL A 271 2.64 0.52 14.33
CA VAL A 271 3.47 -0.54 13.76
C VAL A 271 4.39 -1.11 14.82
N ASP A 272 4.32 -2.42 15.01
CA ASP A 272 5.32 -3.19 15.74
C ASP A 272 6.28 -3.85 14.74
N ASP A 273 7.50 -3.33 14.70
CA ASP A 273 8.60 -3.90 13.94
C ASP A 273 9.30 -4.93 14.81
N THR A 274 9.25 -6.20 14.40
CA THR A 274 9.96 -7.25 15.13
C THR A 274 11.47 -7.08 14.98
N GLU A 275 12.21 -7.77 15.84
CA GLU A 275 13.62 -8.04 15.57
C GLU A 275 13.80 -8.77 14.23
N ILE A 276 15.04 -8.76 13.74
CA ILE A 276 15.43 -9.50 12.53
C ILE A 276 15.71 -10.95 12.92
N PHE A 277 15.15 -11.89 12.18
CA PHE A 277 15.29 -13.32 12.47
C PHE A 277 15.61 -14.11 11.21
N ALA A 278 16.43 -15.16 11.35
CA ALA A 278 16.54 -16.21 10.34
C ALA A 278 15.45 -17.27 10.58
N VAL A 279 14.92 -17.84 9.51
CA VAL A 279 13.87 -18.89 9.60
C VAL A 279 14.36 -20.07 10.44
N ILE A 280 15.61 -20.50 10.26
CA ILE A 280 16.18 -21.62 11.02
C ILE A 280 16.24 -21.38 12.53
N ASP A 281 16.42 -20.14 12.97
CA ASP A 281 16.56 -19.79 14.39
C ASP A 281 15.20 -19.70 15.11
N SER A 282 14.11 -19.72 14.35
CA SER A 282 12.73 -19.49 14.80
C SER A 282 11.80 -20.69 14.58
N LEU A 283 12.38 -21.85 14.25
CA LEU A 283 11.74 -23.17 14.19
C LEU A 283 11.88 -23.92 15.52
#